data_AF-A0A7S2YYB6-F1
#
_entry.id   AF-A0A7S2YYB6-F1
#
_cell.length_a   1.000
_cell.length_b   1.000
_cell.length_c   1.000
_cell.angle_alpha   90.00
_cell.angle_beta   90.00
_cell.angle_gamma   90.00
#
_symmetry.space_group_name_H-M   'P 1'
#
loop_
_entity.id
_entity.type
_entity.pdbx_description
1 polymer ?
#
loop_
_entity_poly.entity_id
_entity_poly.type
_entity_poly.pdbx_seq_one_letter_code
_entity_poly.pdbx_strand_id
1 'polypeptide(L)'
;VRAAFEHLRSRVVKGVGRGVESPALAAVLVGNRPDAELYMRRKREACETTGVNFQLVRMSETSSTSDIAQAIRNLRRQTHISGVFCQLPLPPQVDSRMVTTSVGVAKDVDGMHPLHMGLLAQAFANDGMLHPRMFAMHTWDHSPPVAVVSTAAPVSHYDDDDDDDDDDGCVSVPSAMLPCAPRAAVGLLMAHGHSVVGRACCVLGDGSTAGLPLALLLRALGASSVSLVSRAALAPIVHPDSVPEED
;
A
#
# COMPACT_ATOMS: atom_id res chain seq x y z
N VAL A 1 5.60 -15.62 9.13
CA VAL A 1 4.22 -15.10 9.30
C VAL A 1 3.79 -15.03 10.76
N ARG A 2 3.75 -16.14 11.52
CA ARG A 2 3.35 -16.14 12.94
C ARG A 2 4.10 -15.13 13.81
N ALA A 3 5.43 -15.06 13.67
CA ALA A 3 6.26 -14.08 14.38
C ALA A 3 5.90 -12.62 14.07
N ALA A 4 5.47 -12.32 12.84
CA ALA A 4 5.04 -10.98 12.44
C ALA A 4 3.71 -10.59 13.10
N PHE A 5 2.76 -11.51 13.17
CA PHE A 5 1.49 -11.27 13.87
C PHE A 5 1.69 -11.14 15.38
N GLU A 6 2.53 -11.96 16.00
CA GLU A 6 2.82 -11.85 17.43
C GLU A 6 3.49 -10.51 17.77
N HIS A 7 4.45 -10.09 16.95
CA HIS A 7 5.09 -8.79 17.12
C HIS A 7 4.09 -7.64 16.96
N LEU A 8 3.23 -7.67 15.93
CA LEU A 8 2.19 -6.66 15.73
C LEU A 8 1.22 -6.61 16.92
N ARG A 9 0.75 -7.77 17.39
CA ARG A 9 -0.09 -7.90 18.58
C ARG A 9 0.56 -7.26 19.80
N SER A 10 1.84 -7.59 20.06
CA SER A 10 2.59 -7.01 21.18
C SER A 10 2.64 -5.48 21.11
N ARG A 11 2.81 -4.92 19.91
CA ARG A 11 2.80 -3.46 19.69
C ARG A 11 1.44 -2.84 19.95
N VAL A 12 0.36 -3.46 19.46
CA VAL A 12 -1.01 -2.99 19.70
C VAL A 12 -1.30 -2.99 21.19
N VAL A 13 -1.03 -4.10 21.89
CA VAL A 13 -1.24 -4.22 23.34
C VAL A 13 -0.44 -3.16 24.12
N LYS A 14 0.84 -2.95 23.76
CA LYS A 14 1.68 -1.92 24.39
C LYS A 14 1.16 -0.50 24.14
N GLY A 15 0.61 -0.22 22.95
CA GLY A 15 0.01 1.07 22.62
C GLY A 15 -1.25 1.33 23.45
N VAL A 16 -2.15 0.35 23.48
CA VAL A 16 -3.39 0.40 24.28
C VAL A 16 -3.09 0.58 25.76
N GLY A 17 -2.10 -0.14 26.29
CA GLY A 17 -1.64 0.01 27.68
C GLY A 17 -1.07 1.40 28.01
N ARG A 18 -0.74 2.22 27.00
CA ARG A 18 -0.29 3.61 27.13
C ARG A 18 -1.40 4.63 26.83
N GLY A 19 -2.65 4.19 26.69
CA GLY A 19 -3.80 5.05 26.39
C GLY A 19 -3.97 5.41 24.92
N VAL A 20 -3.24 4.77 23.99
CA VAL A 20 -3.49 4.92 22.55
C VAL A 20 -4.70 4.07 22.17
N GLU A 21 -5.65 4.63 21.42
CA GLU A 21 -6.78 3.85 20.91
C GLU A 21 -6.32 2.67 20.05
N SER A 22 -7.06 1.55 20.10
CA SER A 22 -6.79 0.42 19.22
C SER A 22 -6.95 0.85 17.76
N PRO A 23 -5.97 0.55 16.88
CA PRO A 23 -6.06 0.92 15.48
C PRO A 23 -7.23 0.21 14.81
N ALA A 24 -7.84 0.86 13.82
CA ALA A 24 -8.91 0.28 13.03
C ALA A 24 -8.57 0.32 11.53
N LEU A 25 -8.84 -0.79 10.86
CA LEU A 25 -8.72 -0.97 9.42
C LEU A 25 -10.11 -1.09 8.81
N ALA A 26 -10.40 -0.27 7.81
CA ALA A 26 -11.62 -0.40 7.03
C ALA A 26 -11.34 -0.86 5.60
N ALA A 27 -12.26 -1.68 5.07
CA ALA A 27 -12.20 -2.23 3.73
C ALA A 27 -13.51 -1.99 2.99
N VAL A 28 -13.42 -1.67 1.70
CA VAL A 28 -14.56 -1.72 0.78
C VAL A 28 -14.42 -2.95 -0.12
N LEU A 29 -15.46 -3.78 -0.17
CA LEU A 29 -15.57 -4.93 -1.06
C LEU A 29 -16.76 -4.72 -2.01
N VAL A 30 -16.51 -4.78 -3.31
CA VAL A 30 -17.51 -4.57 -4.37
C VAL A 30 -17.80 -5.89 -5.07
N GLY A 31 -19.08 -6.28 -5.11
CA GLY A 31 -19.52 -7.56 -5.64
C GLY A 31 -19.24 -8.75 -4.72
N ASN A 32 -19.45 -9.96 -5.23
CA ASN A 32 -19.55 -11.18 -4.41
C ASN A 32 -18.60 -12.29 -4.87
N ARG A 33 -17.41 -11.92 -5.38
CA ARG A 33 -16.46 -12.91 -5.89
C ARG A 33 -15.91 -13.81 -4.77
N PRO A 34 -15.95 -15.15 -4.90
CA PRO A 34 -15.51 -16.07 -3.83
C PRO A 34 -14.06 -15.91 -3.38
N ASP A 35 -13.15 -15.54 -4.30
CA ASP A 35 -11.75 -15.31 -4.01
C ASP A 35 -11.52 -14.02 -3.19
N ALA A 36 -12.23 -12.95 -3.55
CA ALA A 36 -12.22 -11.70 -2.79
C ALA A 36 -12.83 -11.88 -1.39
N GLU A 37 -13.89 -12.66 -1.26
CA GLU A 37 -14.50 -13.02 0.02
C GLU A 37 -13.55 -13.80 0.94
N LEU A 38 -12.87 -14.81 0.39
CA LEU A 38 -11.85 -15.56 1.11
C LEU A 38 -10.72 -14.64 1.57
N TYR A 39 -10.28 -13.73 0.71
CA TYR A 39 -9.24 -12.77 1.04
C TYR A 39 -9.68 -11.79 2.15
N MET A 40 -10.91 -11.29 2.10
CA MET A 40 -11.49 -10.44 3.17
C MET A 40 -11.62 -11.18 4.49
N ARG A 41 -12.02 -12.44 4.46
CA ARG A 41 -12.08 -13.26 5.68
C ARG A 41 -10.69 -13.40 6.32
N ARG A 42 -9.66 -13.70 5.53
CA ARG A 42 -8.27 -13.78 6.01
C ARG A 42 -7.76 -12.45 6.58
N LYS A 43 -8.12 -11.32 5.96
CA LYS A 43 -7.76 -9.99 6.46
C LYS A 43 -8.43 -9.69 7.81
N ARG A 44 -9.71 -10.05 7.95
CA ARG A 44 -10.44 -9.93 9.22
C ARG A 44 -9.79 -10.79 10.31
N GLU A 45 -9.55 -12.08 10.03
CA GLU A 45 -8.89 -13.00 10.97
C GLU A 45 -7.51 -12.49 11.43
N ALA A 46 -6.74 -11.90 10.52
CA ALA A 46 -5.46 -11.28 10.86
C ALA A 46 -5.60 -10.06 11.78
N CYS A 47 -6.61 -9.22 11.54
CA CYS A 47 -6.91 -8.07 12.41
C CYS A 47 -7.33 -8.52 13.81
N GLU A 48 -8.24 -9.50 13.90
CA GLU A 48 -8.68 -10.10 15.17
C GLU A 48 -7.52 -10.71 15.96
N THR A 49 -6.64 -11.45 15.29
CA THR A 49 -5.46 -12.08 15.89
C THR A 49 -4.50 -11.04 16.49
N THR A 50 -4.45 -9.85 15.89
CA THR A 50 -3.48 -8.79 16.24
C THR A 50 -4.07 -7.69 17.12
N GLY A 51 -5.39 -7.73 17.40
CA GLY A 51 -6.08 -6.70 18.19
C GLY A 51 -6.41 -5.43 17.41
N VAL A 52 -6.36 -5.49 16.07
CA VAL A 52 -6.76 -4.39 15.19
C VAL A 52 -8.26 -4.52 14.92
N ASN A 53 -9.01 -3.42 15.05
CA ASN A 53 -10.43 -3.41 14.71
C ASN A 53 -10.60 -3.50 13.19
N PHE A 54 -11.61 -4.23 12.71
CA PHE A 54 -11.86 -4.39 11.27
C PHE A 54 -13.29 -4.04 10.90
N GLN A 55 -13.45 -3.12 9.95
CA GLN A 55 -14.74 -2.73 9.38
C GLN A 55 -14.78 -3.09 7.90
N LEU A 56 -15.84 -3.79 7.47
CA LEU A 56 -16.05 -4.14 6.06
C LEU A 56 -17.33 -3.50 5.55
N VAL A 57 -17.21 -2.65 4.53
CA VAL A 57 -18.33 -2.12 3.76
C VAL A 57 -18.49 -2.95 2.49
N ARG A 58 -19.68 -3.51 2.30
CA ARG A 58 -20.03 -4.29 1.11
C ARG A 58 -20.85 -3.44 0.16
N MET A 59 -20.50 -3.47 -1.12
CA MET A 59 -21.19 -2.73 -2.18
C MET A 59 -21.58 -3.66 -3.32
N SER A 60 -22.62 -3.28 -4.05
CA SER A 60 -23.10 -4.04 -5.21
C SER A 60 -22.06 -4.03 -6.33
N GLU A 61 -22.02 -5.09 -7.13
CA GLU A 61 -21.23 -5.09 -8.38
C GLU A 61 -21.70 -4.03 -9.38
N THR A 62 -22.93 -3.54 -9.23
CA THR A 62 -23.51 -2.47 -10.06
C THR A 62 -23.21 -1.06 -9.53
N SER A 63 -22.53 -0.92 -8.38
CA SER A 63 -22.17 0.38 -7.83
C SER A 63 -21.26 1.15 -8.79
N SER A 64 -21.51 2.45 -8.94
CA SER A 64 -20.71 3.33 -9.79
C SER A 64 -19.38 3.69 -9.11
N THR A 65 -18.42 4.20 -9.90
CA THR A 65 -17.17 4.79 -9.38
C THR A 65 -17.45 5.83 -8.30
N SER A 66 -18.45 6.69 -8.50
CA SER A 66 -18.81 7.76 -7.55
C SER A 66 -19.34 7.20 -6.23
N ASP A 67 -20.20 6.18 -6.28
CA ASP A 67 -20.74 5.54 -5.08
C ASP A 67 -19.62 4.93 -4.22
N ILE A 68 -18.69 4.23 -4.88
CA ILE A 68 -17.56 3.57 -4.21
C ILE A 68 -16.61 4.61 -3.62
N ALA A 69 -16.27 5.63 -4.38
CA ALA A 69 -15.45 6.75 -3.91
C ALA A 69 -16.09 7.46 -2.71
N GLN A 70 -17.41 7.66 -2.72
CA GLN A 70 -18.13 8.25 -1.60
C GLN A 70 -18.10 7.38 -0.35
N ALA A 71 -18.27 6.06 -0.49
CA ALA A 71 -18.14 5.12 0.63
C ALA A 71 -16.72 5.17 1.25
N ILE A 72 -15.69 5.24 0.42
CA ILE A 72 -14.30 5.41 0.87
C ILE A 72 -14.11 6.75 1.59
N ARG A 73 -14.58 7.86 1.04
CA ARG A 73 -14.50 9.18 1.69
C ARG A 73 -15.21 9.21 3.04
N ASN A 74 -16.36 8.52 3.16
CA ASN A 74 -17.07 8.37 4.43
C ASN A 74 -16.23 7.63 5.48
N LEU A 75 -15.54 6.56 5.10
CA LEU A 75 -14.62 5.84 5.99
C LEU A 75 -13.38 6.69 6.32
N ARG A 76 -12.80 7.36 5.32
CA ARG A 76 -11.62 8.22 5.47
C ARG A 76 -11.83 9.31 6.53
N ARG A 77 -13.03 9.90 6.61
CA ARG A 77 -13.37 10.96 7.58
C ARG A 77 -13.50 10.46 9.02
N GLN A 78 -13.65 9.16 9.26
CA GLN A 78 -13.84 8.64 10.61
C GLN A 78 -12.50 8.64 11.37
N THR A 79 -12.43 9.40 12.46
CA THR A 79 -11.20 9.60 13.24
C THR A 79 -10.66 8.32 13.86
N HIS A 80 -11.53 7.38 14.24
CA HIS A 80 -11.15 6.08 14.78
C HIS A 80 -10.58 5.11 13.73
N ILE A 81 -10.78 5.37 12.42
CA ILE A 81 -10.22 4.57 11.33
C ILE A 81 -8.79 5.03 11.04
N SER A 82 -7.82 4.15 11.25
CA SER A 82 -6.40 4.40 11.00
C SER A 82 -5.99 4.14 9.56
N GLY A 83 -6.72 3.26 8.85
CA GLY A 83 -6.41 2.88 7.47
C GLY A 83 -7.63 2.42 6.69
N VAL A 84 -7.63 2.69 5.39
CA VAL A 84 -8.70 2.33 4.46
C VAL A 84 -8.07 1.70 3.22
N PHE A 85 -8.73 0.68 2.66
CA PHE A 85 -8.40 0.18 1.33
C PHE A 85 -9.64 -0.33 0.59
N CYS A 86 -9.53 -0.47 -0.73
CA CYS A 86 -10.58 -1.04 -1.57
C CYS A 86 -10.08 -2.36 -2.20
N GLN A 87 -10.83 -3.44 -2.02
CA GLN A 87 -10.44 -4.74 -2.55
C GLN A 87 -10.49 -4.76 -4.08
N LEU A 88 -9.40 -5.21 -4.70
CA LEU A 88 -9.26 -5.38 -6.14
C LEU A 88 -9.41 -6.86 -6.57
N PRO A 89 -9.73 -7.13 -7.85
CA PRO A 89 -10.09 -6.16 -8.88
C PRO A 89 -11.54 -5.68 -8.72
N LEU A 90 -11.81 -4.49 -9.24
CA LEU A 90 -13.15 -3.91 -9.30
C LEU A 90 -13.89 -4.32 -10.57
N PRO A 91 -15.23 -4.18 -10.61
CA PRO A 91 -16.00 -4.38 -11.83
C PRO A 91 -15.46 -3.53 -13.01
N PRO A 92 -15.54 -4.00 -14.26
CA PRO A 92 -14.91 -3.32 -15.41
C PRO A 92 -15.35 -1.89 -15.65
N GLN A 93 -16.59 -1.54 -15.26
CA GLN A 93 -17.15 -0.21 -15.40
C GLN A 93 -16.63 0.80 -14.36
N VAL A 94 -15.91 0.32 -13.34
CA VAL A 94 -15.42 1.15 -12.24
C VAL A 94 -13.99 1.60 -12.53
N ASP A 95 -13.74 2.90 -12.44
CA ASP A 95 -12.38 3.42 -12.52
C ASP A 95 -11.64 3.14 -11.21
N SER A 96 -10.84 2.09 -11.22
CA SER A 96 -10.03 1.68 -10.08
C SER A 96 -9.08 2.78 -9.57
N ARG A 97 -8.56 3.64 -10.45
CA ARG A 97 -7.62 4.71 -10.04
C ARG A 97 -8.35 5.76 -9.23
N MET A 98 -9.50 6.24 -9.72
CA MET A 98 -10.36 7.18 -9.00
C MET A 98 -10.75 6.64 -7.62
N VAL A 99 -11.10 5.36 -7.55
CA VAL A 99 -11.44 4.68 -6.29
C VAL A 99 -10.25 4.63 -5.34
N THR A 100 -9.07 4.21 -5.79
CA THR A 100 -7.87 4.12 -4.93
C THR A 100 -7.35 5.48 -4.49
N THR A 101 -7.44 6.52 -5.34
CA THR A 101 -7.05 7.88 -4.97
C THR A 101 -7.97 8.44 -3.88
N SER A 102 -9.28 8.14 -3.94
CA SER A 102 -10.26 8.60 -2.95
C SER A 102 -9.95 8.17 -1.50
N VAL A 103 -9.11 7.14 -1.30
CA VAL A 103 -8.63 6.70 0.02
C VAL A 103 -7.87 7.81 0.75
N GLY A 104 -7.18 8.66 -0.01
CA GLY A 104 -6.32 9.70 0.52
C GLY A 104 -5.01 9.16 1.12
N VAL A 105 -3.95 9.93 0.94
CA VAL A 105 -2.56 9.60 1.29
C VAL A 105 -2.39 9.16 2.75
N ALA A 106 -3.07 9.82 3.69
CA ALA A 106 -2.85 9.60 5.12
C ALA A 106 -3.35 8.23 5.63
N LYS A 107 -4.32 7.62 4.94
CA LYS A 107 -4.97 6.36 5.36
C LYS A 107 -4.77 5.23 4.37
N ASP A 108 -3.98 5.42 3.32
CA ASP A 108 -3.78 4.44 2.25
C ASP A 108 -2.77 3.34 2.63
N VAL A 109 -3.24 2.37 3.41
CA VAL A 109 -2.43 1.26 3.91
C VAL A 109 -1.94 0.29 2.83
N ASP A 110 -2.54 0.32 1.64
CA ASP A 110 -2.08 -0.48 0.50
C ASP A 110 -0.99 0.22 -0.32
N GLY A 111 -0.80 1.53 -0.13
CA GLY A 111 0.21 2.34 -0.83
C GLY A 111 -0.08 2.53 -2.32
N MET A 112 -1.36 2.48 -2.72
CA MET A 112 -1.80 2.60 -4.11
C MET A 112 -2.09 4.04 -4.55
N HIS A 113 -2.12 5.00 -3.63
CA HIS A 113 -2.28 6.41 -3.94
C HIS A 113 -1.12 6.87 -4.85
N PRO A 114 -1.39 7.57 -5.98
CA PRO A 114 -0.35 7.99 -6.92
C PRO A 114 0.80 8.76 -6.27
N LEU A 115 0.50 9.57 -5.24
CA LEU A 115 1.52 10.30 -4.48
C LEU A 115 2.56 9.36 -3.82
N HIS A 116 2.17 8.22 -3.24
CA HIS A 116 3.14 7.30 -2.65
C HIS A 116 4.12 6.74 -3.67
N MET A 117 3.61 6.42 -4.87
CA MET A 117 4.45 5.99 -5.99
C MET A 117 5.34 7.12 -6.50
N GLY A 118 4.81 8.35 -6.59
CA GLY A 118 5.57 9.54 -6.92
C GLY A 118 6.71 9.79 -5.93
N LEU A 119 6.46 9.64 -4.63
CA LEU A 119 7.47 9.77 -3.58
C LEU A 119 8.50 8.65 -3.63
N LEU A 120 8.08 7.41 -3.91
CA LEU A 120 9.00 6.28 -4.08
C LEU A 120 9.89 6.45 -5.32
N ALA A 121 9.37 7.06 -6.39
CA ALA A 121 10.15 7.44 -7.56
C ALA A 121 11.05 8.66 -7.29
N GLN A 122 10.59 9.64 -6.50
CA GLN A 122 11.40 10.80 -6.11
C GLN A 122 12.45 10.49 -5.05
N ALA A 123 12.36 9.37 -4.35
CA ALA A 123 13.45 8.85 -3.52
C ALA A 123 14.80 8.76 -4.28
N PHE A 124 14.77 8.83 -5.62
CA PHE A 124 15.94 8.97 -6.47
C PHE A 124 16.52 10.37 -6.60
N ALA A 125 15.76 11.44 -6.34
CA ALA A 125 16.14 12.81 -6.66
C ALA A 125 17.01 13.50 -5.58
N ASN A 126 16.96 13.03 -4.33
CA ASN A 126 17.62 13.69 -3.20
C ASN A 126 18.71 12.83 -2.55
N ASP A 127 19.67 12.27 -3.32
CA ASP A 127 20.98 11.71 -2.89
C ASP A 127 21.05 10.96 -1.53
N GLY A 128 19.94 10.41 -1.09
CA GLY A 128 19.72 10.09 0.30
C GLY A 128 18.73 8.96 0.34
N MET A 129 19.23 7.79 0.75
CA MET A 129 18.41 6.67 1.20
C MET A 129 17.14 7.19 1.85
N LEU A 130 15.96 6.67 1.45
CA LEU A 130 14.72 6.93 2.19
C LEU A 130 15.04 6.83 3.68
N HIS A 131 14.67 7.86 4.44
CA HIS A 131 15.06 8.02 5.83
C HIS A 131 14.95 6.67 6.59
N PRO A 132 15.92 6.26 7.44
CA PRO A 132 15.94 4.95 8.09
C PRO A 132 14.65 4.55 8.83
N ARG A 133 13.81 5.53 9.20
CA ARG A 133 12.46 5.31 9.77
C ARG A 133 11.41 4.83 8.76
N MET A 134 11.52 5.21 7.49
CA MET A 134 10.69 4.68 6.40
C MET A 134 11.06 3.21 6.12
N PHE A 135 12.33 2.86 6.36
CA PHE A 135 12.89 1.50 6.38
C PHE A 135 13.09 0.93 7.79
N ALA A 136 12.26 1.26 8.78
CA ALA A 136 12.30 0.57 10.08
C ALA A 136 11.82 -0.89 9.94
N MET A 137 12.63 -1.69 9.25
CA MET A 137 12.67 -3.14 9.14
C MET A 137 13.97 -3.66 9.76
N HIS A 138 14.98 -2.80 10.00
CA HIS A 138 16.26 -3.15 10.61
C HIS A 138 16.31 -3.19 12.14
N THR A 139 15.19 -2.97 12.83
CA THR A 139 15.07 -3.24 14.28
C THR A 139 13.88 -4.16 14.53
N TRP A 140 13.90 -5.35 13.93
CA TRP A 140 13.00 -6.44 14.33
C TRP A 140 13.35 -6.99 15.72
N ASP A 141 14.56 -6.71 16.21
CA ASP A 141 14.97 -6.97 17.58
C ASP A 141 15.28 -5.64 18.31
N HIS A 142 14.76 -5.53 19.53
CA HIS A 142 14.86 -4.43 20.51
C HIS A 142 13.89 -3.23 20.34
N SER A 143 12.96 -3.09 21.30
CA SER A 143 12.05 -1.95 21.53
C SER A 143 12.47 -1.18 22.82
N PRO A 144 11.92 0.02 23.15
CA PRO A 144 11.61 1.23 22.39
C PRO A 144 12.12 2.53 23.14
N PRO A 145 11.71 3.78 22.77
CA PRO A 145 10.42 4.29 23.23
C PRO A 145 9.56 4.97 22.14
N VAL A 146 8.24 4.88 22.37
CA VAL A 146 7.17 5.80 21.98
C VAL A 146 7.42 6.65 20.71
N ALA A 147 6.82 6.28 19.58
CA ALA A 147 6.37 7.30 18.64
C ALA A 147 5.11 7.91 19.25
N VAL A 148 5.24 9.11 19.82
CA VAL A 148 4.09 9.99 19.98
C VAL A 148 3.65 10.25 18.55
N VAL A 149 2.49 9.71 18.16
CA VAL A 149 1.72 10.33 17.09
C VAL A 149 1.41 11.71 17.65
N SER A 150 2.15 12.73 17.19
CA SER A 150 1.76 14.09 17.49
C SER A 150 0.38 14.25 16.89
N THR A 151 -0.63 14.34 17.73
CA THR A 151 -1.97 14.82 17.38
C THR A 151 -1.96 16.32 17.08
N ALA A 152 -0.78 16.91 16.83
CA ALA A 152 -0.56 18.30 16.47
C ALA A 152 0.56 18.38 15.43
N ALA A 153 0.23 18.09 14.19
CA ALA A 153 0.81 18.78 13.04
C ALA A 153 -0.37 19.01 12.10
N PRO A 154 -0.63 20.25 11.64
CA PRO A 154 -1.74 20.48 10.73
C PRO A 154 -1.46 19.62 9.51
N VAL A 155 -2.35 18.67 9.24
CA VAL A 155 -2.40 18.00 7.95
C VAL A 155 -2.82 19.12 6.99
N SER A 156 -1.86 19.79 6.36
CA SER A 156 -2.17 20.69 5.26
C SER A 156 -2.94 19.86 4.25
N HIS A 157 -4.21 20.22 4.06
CA HIS A 157 -5.07 19.65 3.05
C HIS A 157 -4.34 19.74 1.72
N TYR A 158 -3.90 18.59 1.19
CA TYR A 158 -4.02 18.40 -0.24
C TYR A 158 -5.49 18.06 -0.44
N ASP A 159 -6.31 19.10 -0.61
CA ASP A 159 -7.62 18.92 -1.20
C ASP A 159 -7.37 18.55 -2.66
N ASP A 160 -7.74 17.33 -3.02
CA ASP A 160 -7.77 16.86 -4.42
C ASP A 160 -8.91 17.54 -5.22
N ASP A 161 -9.54 18.59 -4.67
CA ASP A 161 -10.60 19.37 -5.28
C ASP A 161 -9.99 20.71 -5.72
N ASP A 162 -9.67 20.84 -7.01
CA ASP A 162 -9.27 22.09 -7.66
C ASP A 162 -10.33 23.19 -7.41
N ASP A 163 -10.00 24.18 -6.59
CA ASP A 163 -10.45 25.57 -6.70
C ASP A 163 -9.36 26.47 -6.09
N ASP A 164 -9.01 27.52 -6.84
CA ASP A 164 -7.90 28.45 -6.65
C ASP A 164 -7.72 28.96 -5.20
N ASP A 165 -6.48 28.96 -4.69
CA ASP A 165 -5.88 30.10 -3.95
C ASP A 165 -4.39 29.85 -3.66
N ASP A 166 -3.58 30.87 -3.97
CA ASP A 166 -2.13 30.92 -3.74
C ASP A 166 -1.79 30.87 -2.23
N ASP A 167 -1.06 29.84 -1.78
CA ASP A 167 -0.36 29.85 -0.49
C ASP A 167 1.06 29.26 -0.62
N ASP A 168 2.07 30.14 -0.50
CA ASP A 168 3.51 29.84 -0.48
C ASP A 168 3.94 29.15 0.84
N GLY A 169 3.24 28.08 1.23
CA GLY A 169 3.51 27.29 2.43
C GLY A 169 4.50 26.16 2.17
N CYS A 170 5.56 26.06 2.99
CA CYS A 170 6.52 24.95 2.95
C CYS A 170 5.80 23.60 3.11
N VAL A 171 5.60 22.89 1.99
CA VAL A 171 4.86 21.62 1.91
C VAL A 171 5.58 20.55 2.73
N SER A 172 5.00 20.16 3.87
CA SER A 172 5.47 18.98 4.61
C SER A 172 5.08 17.72 3.84
N VAL A 173 6.04 17.13 3.13
CA VAL A 173 5.82 15.92 2.35
C VAL A 173 5.38 14.77 3.26
N PRO A 174 4.19 14.15 3.04
CA PRO A 174 3.75 13.03 3.85
C PRO A 174 4.76 11.87 3.77
N SER A 175 5.02 11.20 4.90
CA SER A 175 5.83 9.98 4.88
C SER A 175 5.15 8.93 3.99
N ALA A 176 5.78 8.57 2.88
CA ALA A 176 5.23 7.63 1.92
C ALA A 176 4.92 6.26 2.56
N MET A 177 3.71 5.74 2.36
CA MET A 177 3.42 4.33 2.59
C MET A 177 3.99 3.51 1.43
N LEU A 178 4.53 2.34 1.75
CA LEU A 178 5.09 1.44 0.76
C LEU A 178 4.01 0.48 0.26
N PRO A 179 3.93 0.22 -1.05
CA PRO A 179 3.02 -0.77 -1.61
C PRO A 179 3.18 -2.13 -0.93
N CYS A 180 2.08 -2.70 -0.46
CA CYS A 180 2.11 -3.81 0.49
C CYS A 180 2.76 -5.09 -0.06
N ALA A 181 2.48 -5.45 -1.32
CA ALA A 181 3.04 -6.64 -1.97
C ALA A 181 4.57 -6.51 -2.24
N PRO A 182 5.07 -5.43 -2.88
CA PRO A 182 6.49 -5.17 -2.99
C PRO A 182 7.24 -5.16 -1.65
N ARG A 183 6.67 -4.48 -0.65
CA ARG A 183 7.24 -4.45 0.71
C ARG A 183 7.36 -5.85 1.30
N ALA A 184 6.34 -6.68 1.13
CA ALA A 184 6.36 -8.07 1.61
C ALA A 184 7.42 -8.90 0.87
N ALA A 185 7.55 -8.76 -0.45
CA ALA A 185 8.54 -9.48 -1.24
C ALA A 185 9.97 -9.16 -0.78
N VAL A 186 10.30 -7.87 -0.63
CA VAL A 186 11.59 -7.43 -0.08
C VAL A 186 11.78 -7.93 1.36
N GLY A 187 10.75 -7.82 2.20
CA GLY A 187 10.81 -8.29 3.58
C GLY A 187 11.11 -9.78 3.70
N LEU A 188 10.60 -10.60 2.80
CA LEU A 188 10.94 -12.02 2.72
C LEU A 188 12.41 -12.23 2.34
N LEU A 189 12.93 -11.50 1.34
CA LEU A 189 14.35 -11.59 0.96
C LEU A 189 15.26 -11.27 2.15
N MET A 190 15.00 -10.15 2.83
CA MET A 190 15.78 -9.71 3.98
C MET A 190 15.69 -10.69 5.15
N ALA A 191 14.51 -11.24 5.44
CA ALA A 191 14.32 -12.22 6.50
C ALA A 191 15.11 -13.52 6.26
N HIS A 192 15.47 -13.81 5.01
CA HIS A 192 16.32 -14.96 4.64
C HIS A 192 17.79 -14.56 4.40
N GLY A 193 18.21 -13.36 4.85
CA GLY A 193 19.59 -12.89 4.75
C GLY A 193 20.00 -12.44 3.34
N HIS A 194 19.05 -12.24 2.44
CA HIS A 194 19.33 -11.72 1.10
C HIS A 194 19.19 -10.19 1.07
N SER A 195 20.31 -9.49 1.20
CA SER A 195 20.37 -8.04 0.96
C SER A 195 20.17 -7.72 -0.53
N VAL A 196 19.50 -6.61 -0.82
CA VAL A 196 19.36 -6.08 -2.19
C VAL A 196 20.40 -5.00 -2.51
N VAL A 197 21.08 -4.47 -1.48
CA VAL A 197 22.07 -3.39 -1.61
C VAL A 197 23.24 -3.86 -2.48
N GLY A 198 23.57 -3.08 -3.51
CA GLY A 198 24.67 -3.36 -4.44
C GLY A 198 24.42 -4.54 -5.39
N ARG A 199 23.21 -5.11 -5.42
CA ARG A 199 22.87 -6.22 -6.32
C ARG A 199 22.12 -5.76 -7.56
N ALA A 200 22.40 -6.42 -8.69
CA ALA A 200 21.57 -6.32 -9.88
C ALA A 200 20.27 -7.10 -9.66
N CYS A 201 19.13 -6.45 -9.91
CA CYS A 201 17.81 -7.05 -9.76
C CYS A 201 17.06 -7.02 -11.11
N CYS A 202 16.32 -8.08 -11.40
CA CYS A 202 15.41 -8.13 -12.55
C CYS A 202 13.99 -8.32 -12.03
N VAL A 203 13.07 -7.48 -12.48
CA VAL A 203 11.64 -7.56 -12.18
C VAL A 203 10.90 -7.93 -13.46
N LEU A 204 10.22 -9.07 -13.43
CA LEU A 204 9.40 -9.55 -14.53
C LEU A 204 7.96 -9.08 -14.35
N GLY A 205 7.49 -8.25 -15.28
CA GLY A 205 6.18 -7.62 -15.26
C GLY A 205 6.21 -6.21 -14.67
N ASP A 206 5.43 -5.32 -15.30
CA ASP A 206 5.40 -3.86 -15.10
C ASP A 206 4.06 -3.35 -14.57
N GLY A 207 3.19 -4.26 -14.08
CA GLY A 207 1.89 -3.88 -13.54
C GLY A 207 1.97 -2.91 -12.36
N SER A 208 1.00 -2.00 -12.28
CA SER A 208 0.92 -0.91 -11.30
C SER A 208 0.77 -1.36 -9.85
N THR A 209 0.34 -2.60 -9.59
CA THR A 209 0.14 -3.13 -8.23
C THR A 209 1.42 -3.71 -7.61
N ALA A 210 2.31 -4.28 -8.43
CA ALA A 210 3.45 -5.06 -7.90
C ALA A 210 4.75 -4.82 -8.66
N GLY A 211 4.73 -4.96 -9.99
CA GLY A 211 5.94 -4.96 -10.82
C GLY A 211 6.70 -3.64 -10.77
N LEU A 212 6.08 -2.58 -11.29
CA LEU A 212 6.68 -1.24 -11.27
C LEU A 212 6.98 -0.75 -9.83
N PRO A 213 6.04 -0.85 -8.87
CA PRO A 213 6.33 -0.58 -7.46
C PRO A 213 7.54 -1.31 -6.87
N LEU A 214 7.72 -2.60 -7.17
CA LEU A 214 8.86 -3.39 -6.69
C LEU A 214 10.16 -2.93 -7.31
N ALA A 215 10.17 -2.58 -8.60
CA ALA A 215 11.35 -2.05 -9.26
C ALA A 215 11.81 -0.73 -8.61
N LEU A 216 10.88 0.19 -8.34
CA LEU A 216 11.18 1.43 -7.65
C LEU A 216 11.67 1.17 -6.21
N LEU A 217 11.03 0.25 -5.48
CA LEU A 217 11.44 -0.10 -4.11
C LEU A 217 12.84 -0.72 -4.05
N LEU A 218 13.15 -1.68 -4.92
CA LEU A 218 14.48 -2.32 -4.98
C LEU A 218 15.58 -1.30 -5.25
N ARG A 219 15.31 -0.34 -6.14
CA ARG A 219 16.25 0.71 -6.46
C ARG A 219 16.39 1.71 -5.30
N ALA A 220 15.30 2.10 -4.64
CA ALA A 220 15.34 2.98 -3.46
C ALA A 220 16.07 2.33 -2.26
N LEU A 221 16.13 1.00 -2.23
CA LEU A 221 16.90 0.20 -1.29
C LEU A 221 18.39 0.05 -1.64
N GLY A 222 18.84 0.62 -2.76
CA GLY A 222 20.24 0.60 -3.16
C GLY A 222 20.66 -0.60 -4.01
N ALA A 223 19.74 -1.25 -4.72
CA ALA A 223 20.12 -2.17 -5.81
C ALA A 223 21.04 -1.46 -6.81
N SER A 224 22.13 -2.12 -7.24
CA SER A 224 23.10 -1.52 -8.17
C SER A 224 22.51 -1.26 -9.54
N SER A 225 21.56 -2.10 -9.95
CA SER A 225 20.76 -1.93 -11.16
C SER A 225 19.42 -2.65 -10.98
N VAL A 226 18.39 -2.12 -11.64
CA VAL A 226 17.07 -2.75 -11.69
C VAL A 226 16.59 -2.76 -13.14
N SER A 227 16.44 -3.95 -13.71
CA SER A 227 15.84 -4.16 -15.02
C SER A 227 14.36 -4.49 -14.86
N LEU A 228 13.48 -3.68 -15.46
CA LEU A 228 12.05 -3.96 -15.50
C LEU A 228 11.69 -4.52 -16.88
N VAL A 229 11.14 -5.72 -16.90
CA VAL A 229 10.71 -6.38 -18.14
C VAL A 229 9.20 -6.23 -18.25
N SER A 230 8.72 -5.57 -19.30
CA SER A 230 7.29 -5.39 -19.53
C SER A 230 6.60 -6.74 -19.75
N ARG A 231 5.35 -6.88 -19.29
CA ARG A 231 4.55 -8.07 -19.62
C ARG A 231 4.42 -8.28 -21.14
N ALA A 232 4.38 -7.21 -21.93
CA ALA A 232 4.31 -7.31 -23.38
C ALA A 232 5.55 -7.99 -23.99
N ALA A 233 6.72 -7.84 -23.36
CA ALA A 233 7.95 -8.50 -23.78
C ALA A 233 8.01 -9.99 -23.40
N LEU A 234 7.09 -10.45 -22.54
CA LEU A 234 6.97 -11.85 -22.11
C LEU A 234 5.85 -12.60 -22.84
N ALA A 235 5.08 -11.91 -23.70
CA ALA A 235 4.11 -12.58 -24.56
C ALA A 235 4.87 -13.53 -25.51
N PRO A 236 4.38 -14.76 -25.74
CA PRO A 236 5.00 -15.65 -26.71
C PRO A 236 5.09 -14.91 -28.05
N ILE A 237 6.26 -14.95 -28.68
CA ILE A 237 6.42 -14.47 -30.05
C ILE A 237 5.55 -15.38 -30.90
N VAL A 238 4.35 -14.91 -31.26
CA VAL A 238 3.54 -15.56 -32.29
C VAL A 238 4.33 -15.39 -33.58
N HIS A 239 5.03 -16.45 -33.99
CA HIS A 239 5.63 -16.48 -35.32
C HIS A 239 4.49 -16.36 -36.34
N PRO A 240 4.63 -15.56 -37.40
CA PRO A 240 3.58 -15.41 -38.42
C PRO A 240 3.18 -16.74 -39.09
N ASP A 241 3.98 -17.79 -38.93
CA ASP A 241 3.73 -19.14 -39.45
C ASP A 241 3.15 -20.12 -38.40
N SER A 242 2.87 -19.69 -37.16
CA SER A 242 2.20 -20.58 -36.20
C SER A 242 0.73 -20.72 -36.55
N VAL A 243 0.41 -21.85 -37.19
CA VAL A 243 -0.96 -22.31 -37.45
C VAL A 243 -1.71 -22.38 -36.11
N PRO A 244 -2.92 -21.81 -36.00
CA PRO A 244 -3.73 -22.01 -34.80
C PRO A 244 -4.06 -23.51 -34.68
N GLU A 245 -3.67 -24.14 -33.58
CA GLU A 245 -4.22 -25.44 -33.21
C GLU A 245 -5.71 -25.24 -32.91
N GLU A 246 -6.56 -25.86 -33.72
CA GLU A 246 -7.98 -26.04 -33.41
C GLU A 246 -8.10 -27.01 -32.24
N ASP A 247 -8.68 -26.57 -31.11
CA ASP A 247 -9.54 -27.34 -30.21
C ASP A 247 -10.31 -26.41 -29.24
#